data_AF-A0A9D7U5K7-F1
#
_entry.id   AF-A0A9D7U5K7-F1
#
_cell.length_a   1.000
_cell.length_b   1.000
_cell.length_c   1.000
_cell.angle_alpha   90.00
_cell.angle_beta   90.00
_cell.angle_gamma   90.00
#
_symmetry.space_group_name_H-M   'P 1'
#
loop_
_entity.id
_entity.type
_entity.pdbx_description
1 polymer ?
#
loop_
_entity_poly.entity_id
_entity_poly.type
_entity_poly.pdbx_seq_one_letter_code
_entity_poly.pdbx_strand_id
1 'polypeptide(L)'
;MTKYFTIKTFTSVGVGDQLGTQFARLFLIGEALGATYLHTPLQIQRSAESNFRINTKTFFYHLKKRLLNFPVQHKILTLVAKTLNMIERMVLKLDQNDINARFLAFLGLNIPADIINDPITPSLSEIISNVTTKEQLIAILTKKCGDHLTVILEWTPELYPFCYKLDELFNSGMTINFNQFLNEAFGKTKI
;
A
#
# COMPACT_ATOMS: atom_id res chain seq x y z
N MET A 1 12.06 2.73 -21.34
CA MET A 1 11.68 4.02 -20.70
C MET A 1 10.57 3.72 -19.72
N THR A 2 10.76 4.00 -18.43
CA THR A 2 9.75 3.78 -17.41
C THR A 2 8.51 4.59 -17.72
N LYS A 3 7.36 3.91 -17.87
CA LYS A 3 6.09 4.57 -18.17
C LYS A 3 5.24 4.74 -16.92
N TYR A 4 5.46 3.89 -15.92
CA TYR A 4 4.55 3.75 -14.81
C TYR A 4 5.26 3.62 -13.47
N PHE A 5 4.63 4.13 -12.41
CA PHE A 5 5.09 3.87 -11.05
C PHE A 5 3.96 3.50 -10.08
N THR A 6 4.30 2.68 -9.11
CA THR A 6 3.43 2.23 -8.01
C THR A 6 4.12 2.56 -6.68
N ILE A 7 3.35 2.95 -5.67
CA ILE A 7 3.91 3.25 -4.34
C ILE A 7 3.59 2.10 -3.38
N LYS A 8 4.53 1.74 -2.52
CA LYS A 8 4.31 0.78 -1.44
C LYS A 8 4.75 1.40 -0.11
N THR A 9 3.81 1.83 0.71
CA THR A 9 4.10 2.45 2.02
C THR A 9 4.37 1.40 3.10
N PHE A 10 5.06 1.77 4.17
CA PHE A 10 5.39 0.84 5.24
C PHE A 10 4.18 0.62 6.15
N THR A 11 3.86 -0.64 6.43
CA THR A 11 2.54 -1.03 6.92
C THR A 11 2.45 -1.12 8.43
N SER A 12 3.52 -0.75 9.16
CA SER A 12 3.54 -0.74 10.64
C SER A 12 3.38 0.65 11.26
N VAL A 13 3.34 1.73 10.46
CA VAL A 13 3.04 3.08 10.95
C VAL A 13 1.53 3.35 10.96
N GLY A 14 1.05 3.85 12.10
CA GLY A 14 -0.35 4.23 12.35
C GLY A 14 -1.01 4.89 11.15
N VAL A 15 -2.22 4.46 10.79
CA VAL A 15 -3.04 5.17 9.78
C VAL A 15 -3.20 6.62 10.24
N GLY A 16 -2.57 7.53 9.52
CA GLY A 16 -2.31 8.86 10.04
C GLY A 16 -1.37 9.67 9.14
N ASP A 17 -0.95 10.81 9.70
CA ASP A 17 -0.07 11.78 9.05
C ASP A 17 1.19 11.13 8.45
N GLN A 18 1.77 10.15 9.15
CA GLN A 18 2.96 9.42 8.72
C GLN A 18 2.77 8.62 7.42
N LEU A 19 1.65 7.91 7.24
CA LEU A 19 1.40 7.21 5.97
C LEU A 19 1.25 8.21 4.82
N GLY A 20 0.63 9.36 5.08
CA GLY A 20 0.51 10.41 4.07
C GLY A 20 1.82 11.06 3.70
N THR A 21 2.70 11.28 4.68
CA THR A 21 4.03 11.81 4.37
C THR A 21 4.88 10.81 3.58
N GLN A 22 4.79 9.51 3.90
CA GLN A 22 5.46 8.46 3.12
C GLN A 22 4.96 8.42 1.68
N PHE A 23 3.63 8.42 1.51
CA PHE A 23 3.00 8.42 0.20
C PHE A 23 3.42 9.65 -0.62
N ALA A 24 3.30 10.86 -0.04
CA ALA A 24 3.62 12.10 -0.74
C ALA A 24 5.08 12.14 -1.22
N ARG A 25 6.04 11.75 -0.38
CA ARG A 25 7.46 11.71 -0.76
C ARG A 25 7.74 10.74 -1.90
N LEU A 26 7.16 9.53 -1.85
CA LEU A 26 7.31 8.56 -2.93
C LEU A 26 6.59 8.99 -4.21
N PHE A 27 5.45 9.65 -4.08
CA PHE A 27 4.71 10.22 -5.21
C PHE A 27 5.54 11.29 -5.93
N LEU A 28 6.19 12.18 -5.19
CA LEU A 28 7.07 13.21 -5.76
C LEU A 28 8.26 12.62 -6.52
N ILE A 29 8.85 11.54 -6.01
CA ILE A 29 9.91 10.81 -6.73
C ILE A 29 9.36 10.23 -8.03
N GLY A 30 8.18 9.61 -8.00
CA GLY A 30 7.53 9.04 -9.17
C GLY A 30 7.16 10.08 -10.23
N GLU A 31 6.58 11.22 -9.82
CA GLU A 31 6.30 12.33 -10.73
C GLU A 31 7.58 12.92 -11.32
N ALA A 32 8.64 13.04 -10.54
CA ALA A 32 9.91 13.57 -11.03
C ALA A 32 10.62 12.64 -12.03
N LEU A 33 10.29 11.34 -12.03
CA LEU A 33 10.70 10.41 -13.08
C LEU A 33 9.92 10.59 -14.39
N GLY A 34 8.85 11.41 -14.39
CA GLY A 34 7.95 11.57 -15.53
C GLY A 34 7.09 10.32 -15.80
N ALA A 35 7.02 9.40 -14.83
CA ALA A 35 6.22 8.19 -14.94
C ALA A 35 4.77 8.47 -14.50
N THR A 36 3.80 7.79 -15.12
CA THR A 36 2.40 7.90 -14.74
C THR A 36 2.13 7.07 -13.48
N TYR A 37 1.52 7.68 -12.47
CA TYR A 37 1.11 6.96 -11.27
C TYR A 37 0.04 5.93 -11.60
N LEU A 38 0.21 4.68 -11.14
CA LEU A 38 -0.73 3.59 -11.39
C LEU A 38 -1.65 3.30 -10.21
N HIS A 39 -1.04 2.91 -9.10
CA HIS A 39 -1.76 2.48 -7.92
C HIS A 39 -0.84 2.42 -6.71
N THR A 40 -1.46 2.29 -5.54
CA THR A 40 -0.79 1.94 -4.30
C THR A 40 -1.57 0.80 -3.70
N PRO A 41 -1.00 -0.42 -3.57
CA PRO A 41 -1.65 -1.47 -2.80
C PRO A 41 -1.79 -1.00 -1.36
N LEU A 42 -2.99 -0.56 -0.99
CA LEU A 42 -3.28 -0.09 0.35
C LEU A 42 -3.31 -1.29 1.30
N GLN A 43 -2.27 -1.42 2.12
CA GLN A 43 -2.33 -2.30 3.30
C GLN A 43 -2.91 -1.50 4.46
N ILE A 44 -4.25 -1.45 4.53
CA ILE A 44 -4.96 -0.81 5.64
C ILE A 44 -4.58 -1.53 6.95
N GLN A 45 -3.93 -0.81 7.86
CA GLN A 45 -3.60 -1.30 9.19
C GLN A 45 -4.84 -1.57 10.03
N ARG A 46 -4.64 -2.32 11.13
CA ARG A 46 -5.67 -2.66 12.11
C ARG A 46 -6.48 -1.47 12.66
N SER A 47 -5.90 -0.26 12.70
CA SER A 47 -6.51 0.93 13.29
C SER A 47 -7.48 1.68 12.38
N ALA A 48 -7.48 1.45 11.06
CA ALA A 48 -8.47 1.99 10.14
C ALA A 48 -9.26 0.87 9.43
N GLU A 49 -9.43 -0.26 10.12
CA GLU A 49 -10.22 -1.37 9.57
C GLU A 49 -11.67 -0.94 9.34
N SER A 50 -12.19 -1.27 8.16
CA SER A 50 -13.61 -1.05 7.86
C SER A 50 -14.48 -1.80 8.88
N ASN A 51 -15.67 -1.26 9.16
CA ASN A 51 -16.65 -1.95 10.00
C ASN A 51 -16.94 -3.37 9.49
N PHE A 52 -16.88 -3.57 8.17
CA PHE A 52 -17.00 -4.89 7.55
C PHE A 52 -15.88 -5.84 7.99
N ARG A 53 -14.62 -5.39 7.97
CA ARG A 53 -13.46 -6.19 8.37
C ARG A 53 -13.46 -6.50 9.87
N ILE A 54 -13.85 -5.53 10.69
CA ILE A 54 -14.04 -5.72 12.15
C ILE A 54 -15.15 -6.75 12.41
N ASN A 55 -16.31 -6.60 11.77
CA ASN A 55 -17.44 -7.52 11.92
C ASN A 55 -17.10 -8.93 11.43
N THR A 56 -16.40 -9.04 10.30
CA THR A 56 -15.97 -10.33 9.74
C THR A 56 -15.02 -11.06 10.70
N LYS A 57 -14.00 -10.37 11.24
CA LYS A 57 -13.10 -10.96 12.24
C LYS A 57 -13.85 -11.37 13.51
N THR A 58 -14.77 -10.53 13.96
CA THR A 58 -15.59 -10.80 15.16
C THR A 58 -16.47 -12.03 14.94
N PHE A 59 -17.08 -12.16 13.75
CA PHE A 59 -17.84 -13.33 13.34
C PHE A 59 -16.97 -14.60 13.35
N PHE A 60 -15.81 -14.58 12.69
CA PHE A 60 -14.90 -15.75 12.68
C PHE A 60 -14.37 -16.09 14.08
N TYR A 61 -14.12 -15.09 14.93
CA TYR A 61 -13.73 -15.30 16.32
C TYR A 61 -14.83 -16.03 17.10
N HIS A 62 -16.08 -15.55 17.05
CA HIS A 62 -17.20 -16.20 17.73
C HIS A 62 -17.48 -17.58 17.18
N LEU A 63 -17.35 -17.78 15.87
CA LEU A 63 -17.52 -19.07 15.22
C LEU A 63 -16.47 -20.07 15.70
N LYS A 64 -15.19 -19.68 15.73
CA LYS A 64 -14.09 -20.51 16.26
C LYS A 64 -14.28 -20.82 17.74
N LYS A 65 -14.69 -19.82 18.54
CA LYS A 65 -14.97 -20.00 19.98
C LYS A 65 -16.11 -20.99 20.22
N ARG A 66 -17.19 -20.94 19.43
CA ARG A 66 -18.27 -21.92 19.50
C ARG A 66 -17.79 -23.31 19.10
N LEU A 67 -17.00 -23.43 18.04
CA LEU A 67 -16.44 -24.71 17.58
C LEU A 67 -15.51 -25.36 18.61
N LEU A 68 -14.69 -24.57 19.33
CA LEU A 68 -13.83 -25.08 20.40
C LEU A 68 -14.62 -25.67 21.59
N ASN A 69 -15.85 -25.21 21.81
CA ASN A 69 -16.72 -25.69 22.88
C ASN A 69 -17.62 -26.87 22.46
N PHE A 70 -17.51 -27.34 21.21
CA PHE A 70 -18.29 -28.50 20.73
C PHE A 70 -17.61 -29.81 21.15
N PRO A 71 -18.36 -30.79 21.70
CA PRO A 71 -17.81 -32.10 22.09
C PRO A 71 -17.62 -33.00 20.86
N VAL A 72 -16.75 -32.61 19.94
CA VAL A 72 -16.47 -33.31 18.67
C VAL A 72 -14.99 -33.64 18.58
N GLN A 73 -14.66 -34.81 18.00
CA GLN A 73 -13.30 -35.33 17.88
C GLN A 73 -12.33 -34.33 17.23
N HIS A 74 -11.13 -34.19 17.82
CA HIS A 74 -10.09 -33.22 17.44
C HIS A 74 -9.74 -33.18 15.94
N LYS A 75 -9.84 -34.30 15.21
CA LYS A 75 -9.54 -34.35 13.76
C LYS A 75 -10.53 -33.54 12.90
N ILE A 76 -11.82 -33.60 13.21
CA ILE A 76 -12.86 -32.86 12.47
C ILE A 76 -12.72 -31.36 12.74
N LEU A 77 -12.48 -30.99 14.00
CA LEU A 77 -12.26 -29.60 14.40
C LEU A 77 -11.07 -28.97 13.67
N THR A 78 -10.00 -29.74 13.48
CA THR A 78 -8.79 -29.28 12.78
C THR A 78 -9.07 -28.99 11.30
N LEU A 79 -9.85 -29.85 10.64
CA LEU A 79 -10.23 -29.67 9.24
C LEU A 79 -11.15 -28.45 9.05
N VAL A 80 -12.13 -28.29 9.96
CA VAL A 80 -13.04 -27.14 9.97
C VAL A 80 -12.26 -25.84 10.22
N ALA A 81 -11.34 -25.83 11.18
CA ALA A 81 -10.49 -24.67 11.47
C ALA A 81 -9.62 -24.27 10.27
N LYS A 82 -9.03 -25.24 9.55
CA LYS A 82 -8.24 -24.99 8.34
C LYS A 82 -9.10 -24.37 7.24
N THR A 83 -10.31 -24.89 7.04
CA THR A 83 -11.27 -24.38 6.05
C THR A 83 -11.73 -22.96 6.40
N LEU A 84 -12.06 -22.70 7.66
CA LEU A 84 -12.43 -21.36 8.13
C LEU A 84 -11.30 -20.36 7.98
N ASN A 85 -10.05 -20.75 8.26
CA ASN A 85 -8.90 -19.88 8.04
C ASN A 85 -8.69 -19.56 6.55
N MET A 86 -8.98 -20.51 5.66
CA MET A 86 -8.91 -20.28 4.20
C MET A 86 -10.00 -19.31 3.74
N ILE A 87 -11.24 -19.50 4.22
CA ILE A 87 -12.37 -18.60 3.90
C ILE A 87 -12.11 -17.21 4.46
N GLU A 88 -11.65 -17.09 5.72
CA GLU A 88 -11.28 -15.81 6.33
C GLU A 88 -10.24 -15.08 5.48
N ARG A 89 -9.21 -15.79 4.99
CA ARG A 89 -8.21 -15.22 4.09
C ARG A 89 -8.80 -14.79 2.74
N MET A 90 -9.73 -15.56 2.17
CA MET A 90 -10.39 -15.20 0.91
C MET A 90 -11.26 -13.96 1.07
N VAL A 91 -12.07 -13.88 2.11
CA VAL A 91 -12.92 -12.71 2.39
C VAL A 91 -12.05 -11.47 2.62
N LEU A 92 -10.95 -11.59 3.36
CA LEU A 92 -10.00 -10.48 3.55
C LEU A 92 -9.32 -10.04 2.24
N LYS A 93 -9.03 -10.96 1.32
CA LYS A 93 -8.49 -10.63 -0.01
C LYS A 93 -9.52 -9.91 -0.88
N LEU A 94 -10.79 -10.34 -0.84
CA LEU A 94 -11.86 -9.70 -1.59
C LEU A 94 -12.11 -8.26 -1.11
N ASP A 95 -12.13 -8.04 0.20
CA ASP A 95 -12.21 -6.71 0.80
C ASP A 95 -11.03 -5.82 0.34
N GLN A 96 -9.81 -6.35 0.36
CA GLN A 96 -8.62 -5.63 -0.16
C GLN A 96 -8.73 -5.29 -1.65
N ASN A 97 -9.28 -6.20 -2.46
CA ASN A 97 -9.46 -5.94 -3.88
C ASN A 97 -10.55 -4.88 -4.14
N ASP A 98 -11.65 -4.89 -3.39
CA ASP A 98 -12.70 -3.85 -3.49
C ASP A 98 -12.16 -2.49 -3.05
N ILE A 99 -11.41 -2.45 -1.95
CA ILE A 99 -10.69 -1.28 -1.46
C ILE A 99 -9.76 -0.71 -2.55
N ASN A 100 -8.94 -1.57 -3.17
CA ASN A 100 -8.04 -1.15 -4.24
C ASN A 100 -8.83 -0.67 -5.47
N ALA A 101 -9.91 -1.35 -5.85
CA ALA A 101 -10.74 -0.93 -6.97
C ALA A 101 -11.38 0.45 -6.75
N ARG A 102 -11.90 0.73 -5.55
CA ARG A 102 -12.44 2.06 -5.19
C ARG A 102 -11.37 3.13 -5.18
N PHE A 103 -10.19 2.82 -4.65
CA PHE A 103 -9.04 3.71 -4.66
C PHE A 103 -8.64 4.10 -6.10
N LEU A 104 -8.58 3.12 -7.00
CA LEU A 104 -8.29 3.32 -8.41
C LEU A 104 -9.34 4.18 -9.11
N ALA A 105 -10.62 3.88 -8.87
CA ALA A 105 -11.73 4.63 -9.44
C ALA A 105 -11.74 6.09 -8.97
N PHE A 106 -11.47 6.34 -7.68
CA PHE A 106 -11.38 7.71 -7.13
C PHE A 106 -10.27 8.52 -7.80
N LEU A 107 -9.12 7.90 -8.07
CA LEU A 107 -8.00 8.56 -8.74
C LEU A 107 -8.20 8.71 -10.25
N GLY A 108 -9.29 8.16 -10.81
CA GLY A 108 -9.54 8.16 -12.26
C GLY A 108 -8.51 7.31 -13.04
N LEU A 109 -7.82 6.39 -12.37
CA LEU A 109 -6.74 5.60 -12.97
C LEU A 109 -7.32 4.32 -13.58
N ASN A 110 -7.15 4.17 -14.90
CA ASN A 110 -7.33 2.89 -15.58
C ASN A 110 -5.98 2.17 -15.58
N ILE A 111 -5.88 1.02 -14.91
CA ILE A 111 -4.70 0.14 -14.96
C ILE A 111 -4.76 -0.69 -16.25
N PRO A 112 -3.90 -0.44 -17.26
CA PRO A 112 -3.76 -1.37 -18.38
C PRO A 112 -3.27 -2.75 -17.90
N ALA A 113 -3.86 -3.83 -18.43
CA ALA A 113 -3.57 -5.21 -18.01
C ALA A 113 -2.09 -5.62 -18.19
N ASP A 114 -1.34 -4.92 -19.04
CA ASP A 114 0.07 -5.20 -19.38
C ASP A 114 1.08 -4.85 -18.26
N ILE A 115 0.62 -4.24 -17.17
CA ILE A 115 1.46 -3.70 -16.08
C ILE A 115 2.16 -4.78 -15.24
N ILE A 116 1.62 -6.01 -15.23
CA ILE A 116 2.00 -7.06 -14.27
C ILE A 116 3.35 -7.71 -14.63
N ASN A 117 3.87 -7.52 -15.84
CA ASN A 117 4.89 -8.42 -16.39
C ASN A 117 6.35 -8.05 -16.08
N ASP A 118 6.66 -6.84 -15.57
CA ASP A 118 8.06 -6.46 -15.27
C ASP A 118 8.21 -5.28 -14.28
N PRO A 119 7.91 -5.48 -12.97
CA PRO A 119 8.15 -4.47 -11.96
C PRO A 119 9.59 -4.50 -11.42
N ILE A 120 10.24 -3.34 -11.31
CA ILE A 120 11.49 -3.16 -10.56
C ILE A 120 11.27 -2.33 -9.29
N THR A 121 11.89 -2.76 -8.18
CA THR A 121 11.91 -2.00 -6.92
C THR A 121 13.33 -1.50 -6.64
N PRO A 122 13.69 -0.24 -6.97
CA PRO A 122 15.02 0.27 -6.67
C PRO A 122 15.24 0.45 -5.16
N SER A 123 16.47 0.22 -4.69
CA SER A 123 16.87 0.52 -3.32
C SER A 123 16.98 2.04 -3.12
N LEU A 124 15.88 2.66 -2.69
CA LEU A 124 15.82 4.13 -2.55
C LEU A 124 16.79 4.66 -1.48
N SER A 125 16.99 3.94 -0.37
CA SER A 125 17.91 4.34 0.70
C SER A 125 19.35 4.48 0.19
N GLU A 126 19.83 3.49 -0.56
CA GLU A 126 21.16 3.49 -1.20
C GLU A 126 21.30 4.59 -2.25
N ILE A 127 20.25 4.85 -3.04
CA ILE A 127 20.31 5.90 -4.06
C ILE A 127 20.33 7.28 -3.38
N ILE A 128 19.43 7.52 -2.42
CA ILE A 128 19.28 8.81 -1.75
C ILE A 128 20.52 9.14 -0.90
N SER A 129 21.21 8.14 -0.33
CA SER A 129 22.45 8.39 0.41
C SER A 129 23.54 9.02 -0.47
N ASN A 130 23.56 8.70 -1.76
CA ASN A 130 24.64 9.04 -2.70
C ASN A 130 24.38 10.26 -3.59
N VAL A 131 23.23 10.94 -3.43
CA VAL A 131 22.85 12.10 -4.27
C VAL A 131 22.82 13.38 -3.46
N THR A 132 23.16 14.51 -4.08
CA THR A 132 23.04 15.84 -3.46
C THR A 132 21.96 16.71 -4.10
N THR A 133 21.57 16.40 -5.35
CA THR A 133 20.53 17.15 -6.07
C THR A 133 19.43 16.25 -6.61
N LYS A 134 18.27 16.86 -6.90
CA LYS A 134 17.11 16.19 -7.48
C LYS A 134 17.44 15.55 -8.83
N GLU A 135 18.23 16.23 -9.65
CA GLU A 135 18.61 15.80 -10.98
C GLU A 135 19.49 14.54 -10.92
N GLN A 136 20.40 14.46 -9.94
CA GLN A 136 21.21 13.26 -9.72
C GLN A 136 20.34 12.07 -9.30
N LEU A 137 19.37 12.29 -8.41
CA LEU A 137 18.41 11.27 -8.00
C LEU A 137 17.64 10.72 -9.21
N ILE A 138 17.08 11.61 -10.04
CA ILE A 138 16.33 11.22 -11.24
C ILE A 138 17.23 10.49 -12.24
N ALA A 139 18.46 10.97 -12.47
CA ALA A 139 19.39 10.35 -13.42
C ALA A 139 19.76 8.92 -13.00
N ILE A 140 20.06 8.69 -11.72
CA ILE A 140 20.38 7.34 -11.22
C ILE A 140 19.16 6.43 -11.30
N LEU A 141 17.98 6.90 -10.91
CA LEU A 141 16.75 6.13 -10.98
C LEU A 141 16.38 5.79 -12.43
N THR A 142 16.49 6.73 -13.36
CA THR A 142 16.24 6.51 -14.79
C THR A 142 17.22 5.49 -15.36
N LYS A 143 18.50 5.53 -14.95
CA LYS A 143 19.50 4.55 -15.38
C LYS A 143 19.22 3.15 -14.80
N LYS A 144 18.86 3.05 -13.51
CA LYS A 144 18.57 1.76 -12.86
C LYS A 144 17.23 1.16 -13.30
N CYS A 145 16.25 1.99 -13.66
CA CYS A 145 14.88 1.56 -13.93
C CYS A 145 14.46 1.66 -15.39
N GLY A 146 15.28 2.25 -16.26
CA GLY A 146 14.90 2.64 -17.62
C GLY A 146 14.50 1.47 -18.53
N ASP A 147 14.99 0.27 -18.23
CA ASP A 147 14.68 -0.96 -18.97
C ASP A 147 13.32 -1.55 -18.57
N HIS A 148 12.78 -1.14 -17.42
CA HIS A 148 11.52 -1.64 -16.88
C HIS A 148 10.37 -0.67 -17.18
N LEU A 149 9.20 -1.23 -17.52
CA LEU A 149 7.99 -0.44 -17.78
C LEU A 149 7.38 0.14 -16.50
N THR A 150 7.49 -0.60 -15.40
CA THR A 150 6.87 -0.27 -14.11
C THR A 150 7.92 -0.23 -13.00
N VAL A 151 7.91 0.84 -12.21
CA VAL A 151 8.74 0.98 -11.01
C VAL A 151 7.87 0.92 -9.76
N ILE A 152 8.30 0.16 -8.76
CA ILE A 152 7.71 0.14 -7.43
C ILE A 152 8.58 0.98 -6.51
N LEU A 153 8.06 2.12 -6.07
CA LEU A 153 8.69 2.97 -5.07
C LEU A 153 8.24 2.50 -3.69
N GLU A 154 9.13 1.82 -2.97
CA GLU A 154 8.83 1.22 -1.68
C GLU A 154 9.41 2.05 -0.53
N TRP A 155 8.57 2.32 0.49
CA TRP A 155 9.01 2.89 1.74
C TRP A 155 9.59 1.80 2.64
N THR A 156 10.88 1.91 2.96
CA THR A 156 11.57 1.06 3.93
C THR A 156 11.94 1.86 5.19
N PRO A 157 12.16 1.21 6.35
CA PRO A 157 12.63 1.89 7.55
C PRO A 157 13.95 2.67 7.35
N GLU A 158 14.78 2.23 6.40
CA GLU A 158 16.04 2.87 6.05
C GLU A 158 15.85 4.26 5.41
N LEU A 159 14.63 4.62 4.99
CA LEU A 159 14.32 5.95 4.45
C LEU A 159 14.05 7.00 5.52
N TYR A 160 13.80 6.61 6.78
CA TYR A 160 13.52 7.58 7.85
C TYR A 160 14.62 8.63 8.03
N PRO A 161 15.92 8.28 8.05
CA PRO A 161 17.00 9.26 8.16
C PRO A 161 17.05 10.26 6.99
N PHE A 162 16.47 9.91 5.84
CA PHE A 162 16.51 10.73 4.63
C PHE A 162 15.26 11.60 4.43
N CYS A 163 14.32 11.66 5.39
CA CYS A 163 13.09 12.44 5.23
C CYS A 163 13.37 13.92 4.94
N TYR A 164 14.23 14.57 5.75
CA TYR A 164 14.59 15.98 5.54
C TYR A 164 15.31 16.20 4.21
N LYS A 165 16.19 15.28 3.83
CA LYS A 165 16.88 15.34 2.55
C LYS A 165 15.91 15.23 1.37
N LEU A 166 14.92 14.35 1.45
CA LEU A 166 13.86 14.25 0.45
C LEU A 166 13.02 15.53 0.41
N ASP A 167 12.67 16.08 1.57
CA ASP A 167 11.91 17.32 1.64
C ASP A 167 12.70 18.50 1.03
N GLU A 168 14.01 18.59 1.27
CA GLU A 168 14.90 19.59 0.64
C GLU A 168 15.04 19.38 -0.87
N LEU A 169 15.24 18.13 -1.31
CA LEU A 169 15.40 17.78 -2.73
C LEU A 169 14.16 18.14 -3.54
N PHE A 170 12.98 18.00 -2.96
CA PHE A 170 11.72 18.22 -3.66
C PHE A 170 11.05 19.55 -3.32
N ASN A 171 11.39 20.19 -2.20
CA ASN A 171 10.97 21.52 -1.73
C ASN A 171 9.49 21.87 -2.01
N SER A 172 8.65 20.86 -2.09
CA SER A 172 7.30 20.96 -2.60
C SER A 172 6.38 20.68 -1.41
N GLY A 173 5.76 21.74 -0.91
CA GLY A 173 4.70 21.70 0.11
C GLY A 173 3.42 20.98 -0.33
N MET A 174 3.52 19.92 -1.14
CA MET A 174 2.44 19.00 -1.47
C MET A 174 2.37 17.91 -0.40
N THR A 175 1.90 18.27 0.78
CA THR A 175 1.36 17.29 1.73
C THR A 175 -0.02 16.88 1.23
N ILE A 176 -0.08 15.83 0.40
CA ILE A 176 -1.34 15.13 0.16
C ILE A 176 -1.78 14.59 1.52
N ASN A 177 -2.85 15.17 2.09
CA ASN A 177 -3.41 14.71 3.36
C ASN A 177 -4.06 13.33 3.13
N PHE A 178 -3.25 12.30 3.29
CA PHE A 178 -3.67 10.93 3.05
C PHE A 178 -4.82 10.50 3.96
N ASN A 179 -4.99 11.09 5.15
CA ASN A 179 -6.16 10.81 5.98
C ASN A 179 -7.43 11.42 5.38
N GLN A 180 -7.36 12.64 4.84
CA GLN A 180 -8.48 13.21 4.10
C GLN A 180 -8.82 12.34 2.89
N PHE A 181 -7.81 11.88 2.15
CA PHE A 181 -7.95 10.95 1.04
C PHE A 181 -8.61 9.63 1.47
N LEU A 182 -8.12 8.98 2.53
CA LEU A 182 -8.70 7.75 3.06
C LEU A 182 -10.13 8.01 3.55
N ASN A 183 -10.39 9.14 4.20
CA ASN A 183 -11.73 9.51 4.62
C ASN A 183 -12.67 9.74 3.44
N GLU A 184 -12.22 10.28 2.31
CA GLU A 184 -13.05 10.42 1.12
C GLU A 184 -13.29 9.07 0.42
N ALA A 185 -12.26 8.23 0.32
CA ALA A 185 -12.34 6.90 -0.29
C ALA A 185 -13.11 5.88 0.56
N PHE A 186 -13.05 5.99 1.89
CA PHE A 186 -13.62 5.05 2.86
C PHE A 186 -14.75 5.63 3.73
N GLY A 187 -15.03 6.93 3.65
CA GLY A 187 -15.82 7.64 4.66
C GLY A 187 -16.71 8.76 4.14
N LYS A 188 -17.76 8.41 3.40
CA LYS A 188 -19.11 9.00 3.59
C LYS A 188 -20.21 7.97 3.32
N THR A 189 -20.30 6.92 4.14
CA THR A 189 -21.62 6.41 4.54
C THR A 189 -21.97 7.10 5.84
N LYS A 190 -22.57 8.30 5.73
CA LYS A 190 -23.44 8.80 6.79
C LYS A 190 -24.58 7.78 6.90
N ILE A 191 -24.65 7.07 8.02
CA ILE A 191 -25.89 6.45 8.49
C ILE A 191 -26.76 7.61 8.99
#